data_AF-A0A7X3YZI8-F1
#
_entry.id   AF-A0A7X3YZI8-F1
#
_cell.length_a   1.000
_cell.length_b   1.000
_cell.length_c   1.000
_cell.angle_alpha   90.00
_cell.angle_beta   90.00
_cell.angle_gamma   90.00
#
_symmetry.space_group_name_H-M   'P 1'
#
loop_
_entity.id
_entity.type
_entity.pdbx_description
1 polymer ?
#
loop_
_entity_poly.entity_id
_entity_poly.type
_entity_poly.pdbx_seq_one_letter_code
_entity_poly.pdbx_strand_id
1 'polypeptide(L)'
;MFNYTIRRTLLAIPTLFFISLVLFLLLDLAPGDPTAQLPLTIPPEVREKIRLALGLGEPFHIRFLLWLEQFFINEPLHLLTELT
;
A
#
# COMPACT_ATOMS: atom_id res chain seq x y z
N MET A 1 -21.77 11.82 23.30
CA MET A 1 -20.33 11.49 23.13
C MET A 1 -20.09 10.47 22.02
N PHE A 2 -20.72 9.28 22.04
CA PHE A 2 -20.53 8.24 21.00
C PHE A 2 -20.78 8.70 19.55
N ASN A 3 -21.88 9.43 19.31
CA ASN A 3 -22.19 9.98 17.97
C ASN A 3 -21.14 10.99 17.47
N TYR A 4 -20.54 11.76 18.39
CA TYR A 4 -19.46 12.69 18.05
C TYR A 4 -18.18 11.93 17.66
N THR A 5 -17.86 10.85 18.38
CA THR A 5 -16.72 9.98 18.06
C THR A 5 -16.88 9.34 16.67
N ILE A 6 -18.05 8.74 16.37
CA ILE A 6 -18.31 8.14 15.05
C ILE A 6 -18.17 9.16 13.94
N ARG A 7 -18.80 10.33 14.08
CA ARG A 7 -18.71 11.41 13.09
C ARG A 7 -17.27 11.86 12.87
N ARG A 8 -16.47 11.97 13.93
CA ARG A 8 -15.05 12.34 13.84
C ARG A 8 -14.21 11.27 13.16
N THR A 9 -14.43 9.99 13.48
CA THR A 9 -13.74 8.87 12.81
C THR A 9 -14.10 8.78 11.34
N LEU A 10 -15.38 8.97 10.99
CA LEU A 10 -15.83 9.00 9.60
C LEU A 10 -15.21 10.16 8.80
N LEU A 11 -14.95 11.32 9.44
CA LEU A 11 -14.24 12.44 8.81
C LEU A 11 -12.72 12.21 8.69
N ALA A 12 -12.14 11.38 9.57
CA ALA A 12 -10.72 11.03 9.50
C ALA A 12 -10.40 10.11 8.32
N ILE A 13 -11.32 9.18 7.97
CA ILE A 13 -11.16 8.25 6.84
C ILE A 13 -10.84 8.97 5.51
N PRO A 14 -11.65 9.92 5.02
CA PRO A 14 -11.36 10.60 3.74
C PRO A 14 -10.09 11.44 3.81
N THR A 15 -9.75 11.99 4.99
CA THR A 15 -8.49 12.73 5.18
C THR A 15 -7.28 11.82 5.01
N LEU A 16 -7.29 10.65 5.64
CA LEU A 16 -6.24 9.65 5.50
C LEU A 16 -6.12 9.16 4.06
N PHE A 17 -7.27 8.95 3.39
CA PHE A 17 -7.33 8.55 1.99
C PHE A 17 -6.74 9.59 1.04
N PHE A 18 -6.99 10.87 1.32
CA PHE A 18 -6.41 11.97 0.55
C PHE A 18 -4.89 12.04 0.74
N ILE A 19 -4.42 11.93 1.99
CA ILE A 19 -2.99 11.92 2.30
C ILE A 19 -2.30 10.72 1.65
N SER A 20 -2.90 9.52 1.69
CA SER A 20 -2.33 8.34 1.04
C SER A 20 -2.24 8.51 -0.48
N LEU A 21 -3.27 9.07 -1.13
CA LEU A 21 -3.22 9.38 -2.56
C LEU A 21 -2.06 10.34 -2.89
N VAL A 22 -1.90 11.41 -2.11
CA VAL A 22 -0.79 12.35 -2.27
C VAL A 22 0.56 11.66 -2.08
N LEU A 23 0.70 10.78 -1.09
CA LEU A 23 1.94 10.00 -0.87
C LEU A 23 2.26 9.09 -2.06
N PHE A 24 1.27 8.37 -2.59
CA PHE A 24 1.47 7.53 -3.78
C PHE A 24 1.88 8.36 -4.99
N LEU A 25 1.28 9.53 -5.19
CA LEU A 25 1.66 10.45 -6.26
C LEU A 25 3.10 10.96 -6.08
N LEU A 26 3.49 11.31 -4.85
CA LEU A 26 4.85 11.73 -4.54
C LEU A 26 5.86 10.61 -4.75
N LEU A 27 5.52 9.36 -4.40
CA LEU A 27 6.36 8.20 -4.64
C LEU A 27 6.52 7.89 -6.13
N ASP A 28 5.50 8.13 -6.94
CA ASP A 28 5.55 7.95 -8.39
C ASP A 28 6.38 9.06 -9.07
N LEU A 29 6.30 10.28 -8.55
CA LEU A 29 7.12 11.42 -8.98
C LEU A 29 8.57 11.34 -8.48
N ALA A 30 8.83 10.60 -7.41
CA ALA A 30 10.17 10.45 -6.85
C ALA A 30 11.05 9.60 -7.78
N PRO A 31 12.20 10.12 -8.24
CA PRO A 31 13.13 9.33 -9.03
C PRO A 31 13.85 8.32 -8.13
N GLY A 32 13.31 7.11 -8.03
CA GLY A 32 13.94 6.02 -7.27
C GLY A 32 13.18 4.71 -7.43
N ASP A 33 13.85 3.67 -7.94
CA ASP A 33 13.31 2.31 -7.89
C ASP A 33 13.43 1.82 -6.43
N PRO A 34 12.33 1.52 -5.73
CA PRO A 34 12.40 0.99 -4.36
C PRO A 34 13.09 -0.38 -4.28
N THR A 35 13.28 -1.06 -5.42
CA THR A 35 14.10 -2.27 -5.51
C THR A 35 15.60 -1.99 -5.75
N ALA A 36 16.02 -0.73 -5.91
CA ALA A 36 17.43 -0.35 -6.09
C ALA A 36 18.29 -0.67 -4.86
N GLN A 37 17.67 -0.80 -3.69
CA GLN A 37 18.33 -1.15 -2.43
C GLN A 37 18.41 -2.67 -2.20
N LEU A 38 17.83 -3.49 -3.09
CA LEU A 38 17.92 -4.95 -2.97
C LEU A 38 19.38 -5.42 -3.17
N PRO A 39 19.85 -6.40 -2.38
CA PRO A 39 21.20 -6.94 -2.53
C PRO A 39 21.45 -7.43 -3.96
N LEU A 40 22.63 -7.14 -4.50
CA LEU A 40 23.06 -7.63 -5.82
C LEU A 40 23.17 -9.16 -5.89
N THR A 41 23.16 -9.83 -4.73
CA THR A 41 23.14 -11.28 -4.58
C THR A 41 21.85 -11.93 -5.08
N ILE A 42 20.75 -11.17 -5.21
CA ILE A 42 19.47 -11.69 -5.72
C ILE A 42 19.58 -11.81 -7.25
N PRO A 43 19.32 -12.99 -7.83
CA PRO A 43 19.31 -13.19 -9.27
C PRO A 43 18.39 -12.17 -9.96
N PRO A 44 18.74 -11.67 -11.15
CA PRO A 44 17.95 -10.66 -11.85
C PRO A 44 16.50 -11.12 -12.09
N GLU A 45 16.28 -12.41 -12.32
CA GLU A 45 14.93 -12.98 -12.47
C GLU A 45 14.08 -12.85 -11.20
N VAL A 46 14.68 -13.05 -10.02
CA VAL A 46 13.97 -12.93 -8.74
C VAL A 46 13.72 -11.46 -8.43
N ARG A 47 14.63 -10.57 -8.82
CA ARG A 47 14.44 -9.12 -8.71
C ARG A 47 13.25 -8.64 -9.54
N GLU A 48 13.11 -9.09 -10.78
CA GLU A 48 11.94 -8.78 -11.60
C GLU A 48 10.65 -9.33 -10.98
N LYS A 49 10.67 -10.56 -10.45
CA LYS A 49 9.51 -11.12 -9.74
C LYS A 49 9.10 -10.29 -8.53
N ILE A 50 10.06 -9.82 -7.74
CA ILE A 50 9.79 -8.92 -6.59
C ILE A 50 9.23 -7.59 -7.09
N ARG A 51 9.79 -7.05 -8.17
CA ARG A 51 9.31 -5.80 -8.77
C ARG A 51 7.84 -5.93 -9.20
N LEU A 52 7.50 -7.00 -9.91
CA LEU A 52 6.13 -7.30 -10.31
C LEU A 52 5.21 -7.55 -9.11
N ALA A 53 5.67 -8.29 -8.10
CA ALA A 53 4.90 -8.55 -6.88
C ALA A 53 4.62 -7.29 -6.06
N LEU A 54 5.50 -6.28 -6.13
CA LEU A 54 5.31 -4.96 -5.51
C LEU A 54 4.47 -4.01 -6.39
N GLY A 55 3.98 -4.47 -7.54
CA GLY A 55 3.24 -3.66 -8.51
C GLY A 55 4.09 -2.59 -9.19
N LEU A 56 5.42 -2.67 -9.08
CA LEU A 56 6.37 -1.72 -9.68
C LEU A 56 6.46 -1.96 -11.19
N GLY A 57 5.51 -1.40 -11.92
CA GLY A 57 5.33 -1.66 -13.35
C GLY A 57 3.90 -1.34 -13.78
N GLU A 58 2.97 -1.27 -12.82
CA GLU A 58 1.60 -0.84 -13.04
C GLU A 58 1.41 0.63 -12.68
N PRO A 59 0.44 1.32 -13.31
CA PRO A 59 0.09 2.70 -12.97
C PRO A 59 -0.20 2.92 -11.49
N PHE A 60 0.08 4.12 -10.97
CA PHE A 60 -0.09 4.45 -9.55
C PHE A 60 -1.48 4.13 -8.99
N HIS A 61 -2.54 4.27 -9.79
CA HIS A 61 -3.91 4.00 -9.38
C HIS A 61 -4.16 2.50 -9.16
N ILE A 62 -3.52 1.62 -9.92
CA ILE A 62 -3.64 0.17 -9.71
C ILE A 62 -2.89 -0.23 -8.43
N ARG A 63 -1.68 0.28 -8.23
CA ARG A 63 -0.90 0.07 -6.99
C ARG A 63 -1.67 0.54 -5.76
N PHE A 64 -2.40 1.65 -5.88
CA PHE A 64 -3.26 2.16 -4.82
C PHE A 64 -4.44 1.22 -4.52
N LEU A 65 -5.11 0.68 -5.54
CA LEU A 65 -6.20 -0.30 -5.37
C LEU A 65 -5.72 -1.60 -4.72
N LEU A 66 -4.58 -2.15 -5.17
CA LEU A 66 -3.96 -3.32 -4.56
C LEU A 66 -3.58 -3.07 -3.10
N TRP A 67 -3.08 -1.87 -2.78
CA TRP A 67 -2.80 -1.49 -1.40
C TRP A 67 -4.07 -1.38 -0.55
N LEU A 68 -5.18 -0.88 -1.11
CA LEU A 68 -6.47 -0.87 -0.41
C LEU A 68 -6.99 -2.28 -0.14
N GLU A 69 -6.90 -3.18 -1.13
CA GLU A 69 -7.25 -4.58 -0.95
C GLU A 69 -6.39 -5.23 0.15
N GLN A 70 -5.07 -5.00 0.12
CA GLN A 70 -4.16 -5.48 1.15
C GLN A 70 -4.58 -4.98 2.54
N PHE A 71 -4.82 -3.68 2.70
CA PHE A 71 -5.08 -3.07 4.00
C PHE A 71 -6.48 -3.38 4.56
N PHE A 72 -7.50 -3.42 3.71
CA PHE A 72 -8.89 -3.59 4.15
C PHE A 72 -9.39 -5.04 4.10
N ILE A 73 -8.75 -5.91 3.32
CA ILE A 73 -9.18 -7.30 3.14
C ILE A 73 -8.12 -8.25 3.69
N ASN A 74 -6.91 -8.20 3.15
CA ASN A 74 -5.88 -9.21 3.46
C ASN A 74 -5.37 -9.10 4.90
N GLU A 75 -5.07 -7.89 5.38
CA GLU A 75 -4.60 -7.66 6.75
C GLU A 75 -5.63 -8.10 7.80
N PRO A 76 -6.92 -7.69 7.74
CA PRO A 76 -7.93 -8.20 8.67
C PRO A 76 -8.11 -9.71 8.60
N LEU A 77 -8.08 -10.30 7.39
CA LEU A 77 -8.18 -11.74 7.23
C LEU A 77 -6.99 -12.46 7.88
N HIS A 78 -5.78 -11.95 7.71
CA HIS A 78 -4.56 -12.48 8.30
C HIS A 78 -4.63 -12.42 9.84
N LEU A 79 -5.05 -11.27 10.39
CA LEU A 79 -5.25 -11.12 11.84
C LEU A 79 -6.27 -12.13 12.39
N LEU A 80 -7.36 -12.38 11.67
CA LEU A 80 -8.35 -13.39 12.07
C LEU A 80 -7.80 -14.81 11.96
N THR A 81 -6.93 -15.08 10.98
CA THR A 81 -6.28 -16.38 10.78
C THR A 81 -5.27 -16.67 11.88
N GLU A 82 -4.48 -15.69 12.33
CA GLU A 82 -3.54 -15.86 13.44
C GLU A 82 -4.24 -16.08 14.80
N LEU A 83 -5.48 -15.61 14.95
CA LEU A 83 -6.25 -15.71 16.20
C LEU A 83 -7.06 -17.02 16.34
N THR A 84 -7.16 -17.84 15.28
CA THR A 84 -7.94 -19.10 15.26
C THR A 84 -7.02 -20.31 15.28
#